data_AF-A0A950XJA5-F1
#
_entry.id   AF-A0A950XJA5-F1
#
_cell.length_a   1.000
_cell.length_b   1.000
_cell.length_c   1.000
_cell.angle_alpha   90.00
_cell.angle_beta   90.00
_cell.angle_gamma   90.00
#
_symmetry.space_group_name_H-M   'P 1'
#
loop_
_entity.id
_entity.type
_entity.pdbx_description
1 polymer ?
#
loop_
_entity_poly.entity_id
_entity_poly.type
_entity_poly.pdbx_seq_one_letter_code
_entity_poly.pdbx_strand_id
1 'polypeptide(L)' 'MQPPARRRVVVTGLGAVTPVGNTRDEFWKRLIAGESGV' A
#
# COMPACT_ATOMS: atom_id res chain seq x y z
N MET A 1 -33.22 -1.67 15.89
CA MET A 1 -32.04 -0.79 15.73
C MET A 1 -31.21 -1.31 14.58
N GLN A 2 -31.03 -0.53 13.52
CA GLN A 2 -30.18 -0.91 12.38
C GLN A 2 -28.73 -0.58 12.73
N PRO A 3 -27.76 -1.48 12.49
CA PRO A 3 -26.35 -1.16 12.68
C PRO A 3 -25.97 0.04 11.79
N PRO A 4 -25.11 0.96 12.26
CA PRO A 4 -24.70 2.11 11.48
C PRO A 4 -24.07 1.63 10.17
N ALA A 5 -24.46 2.23 9.05
CA ALA A 5 -23.89 1.93 7.74
C ALA A 5 -22.35 2.05 7.82
N ARG A 6 -21.61 1.05 7.30
CA ARG A 6 -20.14 1.09 7.30
C ARG A 6 -19.66 2.36 6.61
N ARG A 7 -18.87 3.18 7.33
CA ARG A 7 -18.29 4.41 6.79
C ARG A 7 -17.34 4.08 5.64
N ARG A 8 -17.60 4.62 4.45
CA ARG A 8 -16.71 4.47 3.30
C ARG A 8 -15.52 5.40 3.47
N VAL A 9 -14.32 4.86 3.30
CA VAL A 9 -13.05 5.60 3.41
C VAL A 9 -12.23 5.30 2.16
N VAL A 10 -11.51 6.30 1.65
CA VAL A 10 -10.64 6.18 0.46
C VAL A 10 -9.24 6.62 0.86
N VAL A 11 -8.23 5.92 0.36
CA VAL A 11 -6.82 6.32 0.47
C VAL A 11 -6.48 7.21 -0.72
N THR A 12 -6.09 8.46 -0.46
CA THR A 12 -5.80 9.47 -1.50
C THR A 12 -4.31 9.61 -1.83
N GLY A 13 -3.44 8.99 -1.05
CA GLY A 13 -1.99 9.02 -1.27
C GLY A 13 -1.30 7.91 -0.48
N LEU A 14 -0.17 7.44 -1.00
CA LEU A 14 0.66 6.43 -0.36
C LEU A 14 2.15 6.64 -0.69
N GLY A 15 3.00 6.24 0.25
CA GLY A 15 4.45 6.22 0.11
C GLY A 15 5.02 5.11 0.99
N ALA A 16 6.15 4.53 0.59
CA ALA A 16 6.78 3.43 1.29
C ALA A 16 8.31 3.59 1.26
N VAL A 17 8.95 3.41 2.42
CA VAL A 17 10.39 3.35 2.60
C VAL A 17 10.72 2.00 3.20
N THR A 18 11.28 1.11 2.40
CA THR A 18 11.48 -0.30 2.74
C THR A 18 12.72 -0.84 2.02
N PRO A 19 13.29 -1.98 2.45
CA PRO A 19 14.37 -2.64 1.70
C PRO A 19 13.97 -3.07 0.25
N VAL A 20 12.68 -3.26 0.01
CA VAL A 20 12.12 -3.57 -1.33
C VAL A 20 12.01 -2.32 -2.21
N GLY A 21 12.07 -1.12 -1.63
CA GLY A 21 12.06 0.15 -2.38
C GLY A 21 11.73 1.35 -1.50
N ASN A 22 12.27 2.51 -1.90
CA ASN A 22 12.18 3.76 -1.13
C ASN A 22 11.25 4.81 -1.76
N THR A 23 10.69 4.49 -2.92
CA THR A 23 9.64 5.27 -3.58
C THR A 23 8.44 4.37 -3.85
N ARG A 24 7.26 4.97 -3.98
CA ARG A 24 6.02 4.24 -4.32
C ARG A 24 6.21 3.37 -5.57
N ASP A 25 6.77 3.95 -6.62
CA ASP A 25 6.84 3.31 -7.93
C ASP A 25 7.86 2.18 -7.93
N GLU A 26 9.02 2.38 -7.28
CA GLU A 26 10.02 1.32 -7.08
C GLU A 26 9.45 0.17 -6.24
N PHE A 27 8.87 0.50 -5.08
CA PHE A 27 8.28 -0.47 -4.17
C PHE A 27 7.24 -1.33 -4.87
N TRP A 28 6.31 -0.71 -5.60
CA TRP A 28 5.24 -1.43 -6.29
C TRP A 28 5.77 -2.35 -7.39
N LYS A 29 6.72 -1.86 -8.20
CA LYS A 29 7.33 -2.65 -9.28
C LYS A 29 8.04 -3.89 -8.73
N ARG A 30 8.89 -3.71 -7.71
CA ARG A 30 9.72 -4.79 -7.13
C ARG A 30 8.86 -5.79 -6.34
N LEU A 31 7.83 -5.31 -5.65
CA LEU A 31 6.86 -6.15 -4.96
C LEU A 31 6.10 -7.08 -5.94
N ILE A 32 5.60 -6.54 -7.06
CA ILE A 32 4.90 -7.35 -8.07
C ILE A 32 5.85 -8.35 -8.74
N ALA A 33 7.12 -7.97 -8.93
CA ALA A 33 8.14 -8.88 -9.45
C ALA A 33 8.53 -10.01 -8.48
N GLY A 34 8.04 -9.98 -7.23
CA GLY A 34 8.36 -10.98 -6.21
C GLY A 34 9.78 -10.85 -5.65
N GLU A 35 10.39 -9.67 -5.75
CA GLU A 35 11.74 -9.43 -5.24
C GLU A 35 11.75 -9.42 -3.71
N SER A 36 12.72 -10.12 -3.11
CA SER A 36 12.99 -10.06 -1.66
C SER A 36 13.70 -8.76 -1.31
N GLY A 37 13.30 -8.14 -0.20
CA GLY A 37 14.02 -7.05 0.44
C GLY A 37 14.98 -7.51 1.55
N VAL A 38 15.06 -8.82 1.81
CA VAL A 38 16.00 -9.48 2.71
C VAL A 38 17.05 -10.20 1.89
#